data_AF-A0A7R9PB56-F1
#
_entry.id   AF-A0A7R9PB56-F1
#
_cell.length_a   1.000
_cell.length_b   1.000
_cell.length_c   1.000
_cell.angle_alpha   90.00
_cell.angle_beta   90.00
_cell.angle_gamma   90.00
#
_symmetry.space_group_name_H-M   'P 1'
#
loop_
_entity.id
_entity.type
_entity.pdbx_description
1 polymer ?
#
loop_
_entity_poly.entity_id
_entity_poly.type
_entity_poly.pdbx_seq_one_letter_code
_entity_poly.pdbx_strand_id
1 'polypeptide(L)'
;MDARKNNRCQAMENEALSPPIIGISDALMKRLNREEEVQTEERTNESYLKGLDDFWTRRLACMEITHTNRNKLTEKEFYKVVASIEKNFEWLPDSGPVCQSGIKNVIFCYKKFNDESLECRAITRDYVDCMVQARDEVVQNHAALRKKSKVDHKLIFGENGN
;
A
#
# COMPACT_ATOMS: atom_id res chain seq x y z
N MET A 1 21.17 8.50 1.36
CA MET A 1 20.30 9.68 1.18
C MET A 1 20.33 10.49 2.47
N ASP A 2 20.75 11.75 2.41
CA ASP A 2 21.00 12.58 3.60
C ASP A 2 19.69 12.89 4.35
N ALA A 3 19.55 12.43 5.60
CA ALA A 3 18.42 12.76 6.46
C ALA A 3 18.20 14.28 6.61
N ARG A 4 19.28 15.08 6.48
CA ARG A 4 19.22 16.56 6.46
C ARG A 4 18.42 17.13 5.27
N LYS A 5 18.48 16.50 4.09
CA LYS A 5 17.74 16.96 2.90
C LYS A 5 16.24 16.66 3.02
N ASN A 6 15.89 15.51 3.61
CA ASN A 6 14.51 15.12 3.84
C ASN A 6 13.79 16.07 4.82
N ASN A 7 14.45 16.43 5.93
CA ASN A 7 13.89 17.36 6.92
C ASN A 7 13.68 18.78 6.34
N ARG A 8 14.54 19.21 5.40
CA ARG A 8 14.41 20.51 4.72
C ARG A 8 13.22 20.54 3.75
N CYS A 9 12.97 19.45 3.05
CA CYS A 9 11.81 19.33 2.14
C CYS A 9 10.48 19.21 2.90
N GLN A 10 10.47 18.54 4.07
CA GLN A 10 9.30 18.50 4.96
C GLN A 10 8.94 19.87 5.52
N ALA A 11 9.91 20.73 5.80
CA ALA A 11 9.65 22.11 6.23
C ALA A 11 8.97 22.93 5.11
N MET A 12 9.42 22.77 3.86
CA MET A 12 8.82 23.45 2.71
C MET A 12 7.38 22.99 2.44
N GLU A 13 7.05 21.70 2.58
CA GLU A 13 5.68 21.20 2.38
C GLU A 13 4.65 21.84 3.34
N ASN A 14 5.07 22.17 4.56
CA ASN A 14 4.20 22.75 5.60
C ASN A 14 4.12 24.29 5.56
N GLU A 15 4.93 24.94 4.73
CA GLU A 15 4.90 26.38 4.50
C GLU A 15 3.79 26.69 3.48
N ALA A 16 2.94 27.68 3.80
CA ALA A 16 1.72 27.98 3.05
C ALA A 16 1.97 28.05 1.54
N LEU A 17 0.99 27.56 0.76
CA LEU A 17 0.97 27.55 -0.71
C LEU A 17 0.87 28.96 -1.32
N SER A 18 1.38 29.99 -0.67
CA SER A 18 1.48 31.32 -1.25
C SER A 18 2.88 31.50 -1.82
N PRO A 19 3.08 31.32 -3.14
CA PRO A 19 4.17 32.05 -3.77
C PRO A 19 4.05 33.54 -3.41
N PRO A 20 5.12 34.35 -3.48
CA PRO A 20 4.91 35.76 -3.73
C PRO A 20 4.02 35.81 -4.97
N ILE A 21 2.76 36.23 -4.79
CA ILE A 21 1.80 36.37 -5.87
C ILE A 21 2.55 37.14 -6.95
N ILE A 22 2.51 36.66 -8.20
CA ILE A 22 2.91 37.49 -9.34
C ILE A 22 1.87 38.60 -9.39
N GLY A 23 1.99 39.56 -8.47
CA GLY A 23 1.31 40.82 -8.52
C GLY A 23 1.79 41.41 -9.82
N ILE A 24 0.83 41.74 -10.67
CA ILE A 24 1.07 42.67 -11.76
C ILE A 24 1.73 43.88 -11.10
N SER A 25 3.04 44.04 -11.30
CA SER A 25 3.85 44.92 -10.46
C SER A 25 3.48 46.37 -10.74
N ASP A 26 3.75 47.25 -9.77
CA ASP A 26 3.61 48.70 -9.93
C ASP A 26 4.34 49.25 -11.18
N ALA A 27 5.25 48.47 -11.80
CA ALA A 27 5.88 48.75 -13.08
C ALA A 27 4.89 48.76 -14.27
N LEU A 28 3.79 47.99 -14.24
CA LEU A 28 2.69 48.11 -15.21
C LEU A 28 1.85 49.38 -14.97
N MET A 29 1.78 49.87 -13.72
CA MET A 29 1.22 51.17 -13.34
C MET A 29 2.12 52.35 -13.76
N LYS A 30 3.45 52.17 -13.77
CA LYS A 30 4.44 53.15 -14.22
C LYS A 30 4.60 53.23 -15.74
N ARG A 31 4.43 52.12 -16.47
CA ARG A 31 4.42 52.08 -17.95
C ARG A 31 3.29 52.92 -18.57
N LEU A 32 2.25 53.28 -17.81
CA LEU A 32 1.26 54.28 -18.21
C LEU A 32 1.78 55.74 -18.09
N ASN A 33 2.95 55.99 -17.47
CA ASN A 33 3.33 57.33 -17.01
C ASN A 33 4.72 57.91 -17.43
N ARG A 34 5.81 57.19 -17.78
CA ARG A 34 7.03 57.80 -18.45
C ARG A 34 8.21 56.87 -18.77
N GLU A 35 9.06 57.30 -19.71
CA GLU A 35 10.04 56.51 -20.48
C GLU A 35 11.50 56.44 -19.94
N GLU A 36 11.83 56.92 -18.73
CA GLU A 36 13.25 57.12 -18.31
C GLU A 36 13.80 56.19 -17.19
N GLU A 37 13.00 55.30 -16.57
CA GLU A 37 13.43 54.44 -15.43
C GLU A 37 13.77 52.97 -15.81
N VAL A 38 13.91 52.69 -17.10
CA VAL A 38 13.79 51.33 -17.70
C VAL A 38 14.92 50.35 -17.32
N GLN A 39 16.16 50.80 -17.10
CA GLN A 39 17.30 49.88 -16.90
C GLN A 39 17.46 49.32 -15.47
N THR A 40 17.13 50.11 -14.44
CA THR A 40 17.20 49.66 -13.04
C THR A 40 16.06 48.71 -12.71
N GLU A 41 14.87 48.94 -13.29
CA GLU A 41 13.71 48.05 -13.12
C GLU A 41 13.89 46.70 -13.84
N GLU A 42 14.53 46.67 -15.01
CA GLU A 42 14.85 45.43 -15.73
C GLU A 42 15.79 44.50 -14.94
N ARG A 43 16.85 45.03 -14.33
CA ARG A 43 17.76 44.23 -13.48
C ARG A 43 17.07 43.68 -12.24
N THR A 44 16.20 44.46 -11.60
CA THR A 44 15.42 44.00 -10.45
C THR A 44 14.40 42.94 -10.86
N ASN A 45 13.74 43.10 -12.01
CA ASN A 45 12.80 42.12 -12.56
C ASN A 45 13.50 40.82 -12.93
N GLU A 46 14.67 40.86 -13.55
CA GLU A 46 15.44 39.67 -13.88
C GLU A 46 15.88 38.90 -12.62
N SER A 47 16.34 39.62 -11.59
CA SER A 47 16.70 39.00 -10.30
C SER A 47 15.50 38.37 -9.58
N TYR A 48 14.34 39.01 -9.67
CA TYR A 48 13.08 38.52 -9.10
C TYR A 48 12.60 37.26 -9.83
N LEU A 49 12.61 37.28 -11.16
CA LEU A 49 12.26 36.12 -11.99
C LEU A 49 13.19 34.93 -11.72
N LYS A 50 14.49 35.16 -11.58
CA LYS A 50 15.46 34.12 -11.17
C LYS A 50 15.17 33.58 -9.77
N GLY A 51 14.82 34.43 -8.81
CA GLY A 51 14.45 34.01 -7.46
C GLY A 51 13.18 33.16 -7.44
N LEU A 52 12.20 33.48 -8.29
CA LEU A 52 10.97 32.71 -8.45
C LEU A 52 11.24 31.35 -9.11
N ASP A 53 12.07 31.32 -10.15
CA ASP A 53 12.48 30.08 -10.83
C ASP A 53 13.24 29.13 -9.89
N ASP A 54 14.19 29.68 -9.12
CA ASP A 54 14.91 28.96 -8.07
C ASP A 54 13.98 28.39 -7.00
N PHE A 55 12.98 29.17 -6.57
CA PHE A 55 12.00 28.74 -5.59
C PHE A 55 11.19 27.55 -6.09
N TRP A 56 10.65 27.65 -7.31
CA TRP A 56 9.83 26.59 -7.89
C TRP A 56 10.63 25.35 -8.22
N THR A 57 11.86 25.50 -8.74
CA THR A 57 12.74 24.37 -9.04
C THR A 57 13.08 23.60 -7.78
N ARG A 58 13.44 24.29 -6.69
CA ARG A 58 13.73 23.65 -5.39
C ARG A 58 12.50 22.95 -4.82
N ARG A 59 11.33 23.57 -4.95
CA ARG A 59 10.08 22.97 -4.45
C ARG A 59 9.68 21.73 -5.24
N LEU A 60 9.76 21.77 -6.57
CA LEU A 60 9.48 20.62 -7.44
C LEU A 60 10.44 19.46 -7.14
N ALA A 61 11.73 19.74 -6.97
CA ALA A 61 12.72 18.73 -6.58
C ALA A 61 12.40 18.10 -5.21
N CYS A 62 11.97 18.90 -4.22
CA CYS A 62 11.54 18.38 -2.93
C CYS A 62 10.30 17.50 -3.04
N MET A 63 9.31 17.92 -3.83
CA MET A 63 8.08 17.15 -4.08
C MET A 63 8.41 15.81 -4.73
N GLU A 64 9.27 15.79 -5.75
CA GLU A 64 9.73 14.55 -6.40
C GLU A 64 10.39 13.60 -5.39
N ILE A 65 11.27 14.09 -4.52
CA ILE A 65 11.92 13.28 -3.49
C ILE A 65 10.90 12.71 -2.50
N THR A 66 9.95 13.51 -2.02
CA THR A 66 8.92 13.05 -1.09
C THR A 66 8.05 11.98 -1.74
N HIS A 67 7.55 12.22 -2.96
CA HIS A 67 6.69 11.26 -3.66
C HIS A 67 7.42 9.97 -4.00
N THR A 68 8.65 10.04 -4.49
CA THR A 68 9.44 8.84 -4.79
C THR A 68 9.71 8.01 -3.54
N ASN A 69 10.03 8.65 -2.41
CA ASN A 69 10.23 7.94 -1.14
C ASN A 69 8.92 7.33 -0.61
N ARG A 70 7.82 8.06 -0.68
CA ARG A 70 6.50 7.59 -0.25
C ARG A 70 6.02 6.42 -1.09
N ASN A 71 6.15 6.50 -2.42
CA ASN A 71 5.78 5.42 -3.33
C ASN A 71 6.62 4.16 -3.08
N LYS A 72 7.94 4.30 -2.88
CA LYS A 72 8.82 3.17 -2.51
C LYS A 72 8.42 2.53 -1.19
N LEU A 73 7.97 3.30 -0.21
CA LEU A 73 7.47 2.75 1.06
C LEU A 73 6.16 1.98 0.83
N THR A 74 5.24 2.55 0.05
CA THR A 74 3.97 1.89 -0.29
C THR A 74 4.18 0.57 -1.03
N GLU A 75 5.09 0.52 -2.01
CA GLU A 75 5.44 -0.72 -2.72
C GLU A 75 5.99 -1.77 -1.75
N LYS A 76 6.90 -1.38 -0.85
CA LYS A 76 7.45 -2.30 0.16
C LYS A 76 6.36 -2.83 1.09
N GLU A 77 5.47 -1.99 1.57
CA GLU A 77 4.35 -2.44 2.42
C GLU A 77 3.37 -3.33 1.64
N PHE A 78 3.11 -3.02 0.37
CA PHE A 78 2.32 -3.88 -0.52
C PHE A 78 2.96 -5.27 -0.65
N TYR A 79 4.24 -5.35 -0.98
CA TYR A 79 4.94 -6.64 -1.12
C TYR A 79 5.03 -7.41 0.20
N LYS A 80 5.13 -6.73 1.35
CA LYS A 80 5.03 -7.41 2.66
C LYS A 80 3.66 -8.05 2.88
N VAL A 81 2.59 -7.34 2.52
CA VAL A 81 1.22 -7.87 2.63
C VAL A 81 1.03 -9.03 1.68
N VAL A 82 1.48 -8.91 0.43
CA VAL A 82 1.44 -9.99 -0.56
C VAL A 82 2.19 -11.23 -0.06
N ALA A 83 3.43 -11.08 0.41
CA ALA A 83 4.21 -12.20 0.96
C ALA A 83 3.53 -12.84 2.19
N SER A 84 2.86 -12.04 3.03
CA SER A 84 2.09 -12.59 4.15
C SER A 84 0.87 -13.38 3.68
N ILE A 85 0.19 -12.93 2.62
CA ILE A 85 -0.91 -13.67 2.01
C ILE A 85 -0.34 -14.95 1.41
N GLU A 86 0.65 -14.89 0.53
CA GLU A 86 1.26 -16.08 -0.09
C GLU A 86 1.67 -17.14 0.95
N LYS A 87 2.37 -16.75 2.02
CA LYS A 87 2.71 -17.66 3.13
C LYS A 87 1.51 -18.30 3.82
N ASN A 88 0.40 -17.56 3.94
CA ASN A 88 -0.85 -18.08 4.50
C ASN A 88 -1.60 -19.00 3.53
N PHE A 89 -1.21 -19.05 2.27
CA PHE A 89 -1.83 -19.89 1.24
C PHE A 89 -0.88 -20.98 0.71
N GLU A 90 0.43 -20.94 1.01
CA GLU A 90 1.42 -21.99 0.67
C GLU A 90 1.05 -23.39 1.20
N TRP A 91 0.28 -23.47 2.27
CA TRP A 91 -0.16 -24.74 2.86
C TRP A 91 -1.55 -25.19 2.37
N LEU A 92 -2.26 -24.37 1.59
CA LEU A 92 -3.50 -24.81 0.97
C LEU A 92 -3.13 -25.79 -0.16
N PRO A 93 -3.62 -27.04 -0.11
CA PRO A 93 -3.31 -28.01 -1.14
C PRO A 93 -3.79 -27.52 -2.52
N ASP A 94 -3.05 -27.85 -3.58
CA ASP A 94 -3.37 -27.61 -5.01
C ASP A 94 -4.72 -28.21 -5.44
N SER A 95 -5.33 -29.04 -4.59
CA SER A 95 -6.70 -29.47 -4.74
C SER A 95 -7.61 -28.25 -4.61
N GLY A 96 -8.27 -27.87 -5.70
CA GLY A 96 -9.18 -26.72 -5.79
C GLY A 96 -10.24 -26.64 -4.68
N PRO A 97 -11.13 -25.63 -4.74
CA PRO A 97 -11.99 -25.24 -3.61
C PRO A 97 -12.70 -26.44 -2.97
N VAL A 98 -12.39 -26.69 -1.70
CA VAL A 98 -12.91 -27.82 -0.95
C VAL A 98 -14.44 -27.73 -0.87
N CYS A 99 -15.14 -28.85 -1.06
CA CYS A 99 -16.60 -28.94 -1.03
C CYS A 99 -17.36 -28.11 -2.10
N GLN A 100 -16.76 -27.83 -3.27
CA GLN A 100 -17.36 -26.98 -4.31
C GLN A 100 -18.71 -27.49 -4.86
N SER A 101 -18.93 -28.80 -4.90
CA SER A 101 -20.21 -29.39 -5.29
C SER A 101 -21.30 -29.17 -4.24
N GLY A 102 -20.94 -29.27 -2.95
CA GLY A 102 -21.86 -29.07 -1.82
C GLY A 102 -22.45 -27.67 -1.78
N ILE A 103 -21.62 -26.63 -1.94
CA ILE A 103 -22.11 -25.24 -1.90
C ILE A 103 -23.08 -24.93 -3.06
N LYS A 104 -22.85 -25.48 -4.26
CA LYS A 104 -23.75 -25.32 -5.40
C LYS A 104 -25.13 -25.94 -5.11
N ASN A 105 -25.15 -27.12 -4.47
CA ASN A 105 -26.38 -27.82 -4.12
C ASN A 105 -27.15 -27.10 -3.01
N VAL A 106 -26.47 -26.54 -2.02
CA VAL A 106 -27.08 -25.71 -0.96
C VAL A 106 -27.76 -24.49 -1.56
N ILE A 107 -27.05 -23.74 -2.41
CA ILE A 107 -27.59 -22.56 -3.08
C ILE A 107 -28.79 -22.93 -3.96
N PHE A 108 -28.68 -24.03 -4.71
CA PHE A 108 -29.78 -24.51 -5.54
C PHE A 108 -31.02 -24.88 -4.72
N CYS A 109 -30.83 -25.56 -3.59
CA CYS A 109 -31.93 -25.95 -2.72
C CYS A 109 -32.66 -24.72 -2.16
N TYR A 110 -31.94 -23.76 -1.58
CA TYR A 110 -32.57 -22.57 -1.03
C TYR A 110 -33.29 -21.75 -2.10
N LYS A 111 -32.75 -21.67 -3.32
CA LYS A 111 -33.43 -21.02 -4.45
C LYS A 111 -34.73 -21.72 -4.85
N LYS A 112 -34.80 -23.04 -4.71
CA LYS A 112 -35.96 -23.85 -5.06
C LYS A 112 -37.03 -23.81 -3.95
N PHE A 113 -36.61 -23.83 -2.68
CA PHE A 113 -37.47 -23.89 -1.49
C PHE A 113 -37.27 -22.63 -0.64
N ASN A 114 -37.61 -21.45 -1.18
CA ASN A 114 -37.35 -20.17 -0.51
C ASN A 114 -38.09 -20.03 0.84
N ASP A 115 -39.32 -20.53 0.93
CA ASP A 115 -40.16 -20.43 2.13
C ASP A 115 -40.06 -21.67 3.05
N GLU A 116 -39.43 -22.74 2.57
CA GLU A 116 -39.35 -24.04 3.24
C GLU A 116 -37.89 -24.43 3.51
N SER A 117 -37.20 -23.60 4.29
CA SER A 117 -35.77 -23.78 4.62
C SER A 117 -35.41 -25.15 5.24
N LEU A 118 -36.37 -25.85 5.84
CA LEU A 118 -36.19 -27.16 6.44
C LEU A 118 -35.96 -28.27 5.41
N GLU A 119 -36.46 -28.13 4.18
CA GLU A 119 -36.22 -29.07 3.08
C GLU A 119 -34.74 -29.13 2.69
N CYS A 120 -34.01 -28.02 2.89
CA CYS A 120 -32.59 -27.92 2.60
C CYS A 120 -31.68 -28.39 3.74
N ARG A 121 -32.25 -28.86 4.86
CA ARG A 121 -31.49 -29.23 6.06
C ARG A 121 -30.47 -30.34 5.78
N ALA A 122 -30.87 -31.39 5.06
CA ALA A 122 -29.97 -32.52 4.75
C ALA A 122 -28.78 -32.08 3.90
N ILE A 123 -29.05 -31.38 2.79
CA ILE A 123 -28.01 -30.88 1.87
C ILE A 123 -27.05 -29.91 2.58
N THR A 124 -27.60 -29.05 3.44
CA THR A 124 -26.79 -28.11 4.23
C THR A 124 -25.92 -28.84 5.25
N ARG A 125 -26.45 -29.88 5.90
CA ARG A 125 -25.68 -30.71 6.84
C ARG A 125 -24.49 -31.38 6.14
N ASP A 126 -24.73 -32.02 5.00
CA ASP A 126 -23.68 -32.71 4.24
C ASP A 126 -22.57 -31.74 3.81
N TYR A 127 -22.93 -30.52 3.41
CA TYR A 127 -21.96 -29.47 3.09
C TYR A 127 -21.14 -29.03 4.31
N VAL A 128 -21.80 -28.83 5.45
CA VAL A 128 -21.12 -28.46 6.71
C VAL A 128 -20.17 -29.57 7.16
N ASP A 129 -20.61 -30.83 7.11
CA ASP A 129 -19.80 -31.98 7.49
C ASP A 129 -18.54 -32.08 6.61
N CYS A 130 -18.67 -31.85 5.30
CA CYS A 130 -17.54 -31.75 4.38
C CYS A 130 -16.56 -30.63 4.77
N MET A 131 -17.06 -29.44 5.14
CA MET A 131 -16.20 -28.33 5.55
C MET A 131 -15.49 -28.58 6.88
N VAL A 132 -16.17 -29.22 7.84
CA VAL A 132 -15.59 -29.60 9.13
C VAL A 132 -14.47 -30.61 8.91
N GLN A 133 -14.71 -31.65 8.11
CA GLN A 133 -13.70 -32.64 7.79
C GLN A 133 -12.47 -32.01 7.10
N ALA A 134 -12.70 -31.15 6.10
CA ALA A 134 -11.63 -30.46 5.40
C ALA A 134 -10.78 -29.58 6.33
N ARG A 135 -11.44 -28.87 7.25
CA ARG A 135 -10.77 -28.06 8.27
C ARG A 135 -9.94 -28.94 9.20
N ASP A 136 -10.47 -30.07 9.65
CA ASP A 136 -9.78 -30.99 10.55
C ASP A 136 -8.53 -31.59 9.87
N GLU A 137 -8.62 -31.97 8.60
CA GLU A 137 -7.48 -32.44 7.80
C GLU A 137 -6.38 -31.37 7.69
N VAL A 138 -6.76 -30.12 7.40
CA VAL A 138 -5.83 -28.97 7.38
C VAL A 138 -5.16 -28.76 8.75
N VAL A 139 -5.93 -28.77 9.84
CA VAL A 139 -5.41 -28.54 11.19
C VAL A 139 -4.45 -29.65 11.61
N GLN A 140 -4.78 -30.91 11.29
CA GLN A 140 -3.91 -32.06 11.54
C GLN A 140 -2.63 -31.97 10.73
N ASN A 141 -2.70 -31.62 9.44
CA ASN A 141 -1.54 -31.41 8.60
C ASN A 141 -0.64 -30.30 9.13
N HIS A 142 -1.21 -29.16 9.52
CA HIS A 142 -0.45 -28.04 10.12
C HIS A 142 0.18 -28.42 11.46
N ALA A 143 -0.52 -29.20 12.30
CA ALA A 143 0.03 -29.73 13.55
C ALA A 143 1.16 -30.72 13.31
N ALA A 144 1.05 -31.58 12.29
CA ALA A 144 2.09 -32.53 11.90
C ALA A 144 3.35 -31.83 11.36
N LEU A 145 3.19 -30.80 10.52
CA LEU A 145 4.30 -29.98 10.02
C LEU A 145 5.02 -29.24 11.15
N ARG A 146 4.27 -28.66 12.10
CA ARG A 146 4.87 -28.04 13.30
C ARG A 146 5.64 -29.04 14.16
N LYS A 147 5.15 -30.28 14.31
CA LYS A 147 5.86 -31.33 15.05
C LYS A 147 7.15 -31.75 14.34
N LYS A 148 7.14 -31.92 13.00
CA LYS A 148 8.35 -32.23 12.20
C LYS A 148 9.44 -31.16 12.39
N SER A 149 9.11 -29.88 12.22
CA SER A 149 10.04 -28.77 12.47
C SER A 149 10.66 -28.78 13.87
N LYS A 150 9.90 -29.18 14.90
CA LYS A 150 10.39 -29.26 16.29
C LYS A 150 11.26 -30.49 16.53
N VAL A 151 11.04 -31.58 15.79
CA VAL A 151 11.88 -32.79 15.81
C VAL A 151 13.20 -32.53 15.08
N ASP A 152 13.15 -31.89 13.91
CA ASP A 152 14.35 -31.53 13.14
C ASP A 152 15.26 -30.58 13.95
N HIS A 153 14.68 -29.60 14.65
CA HIS A 153 15.44 -28.74 15.56
C HIS A 153 15.96 -29.48 16.80
N LYS A 154 15.35 -30.59 17.23
CA LYS A 154 15.84 -31.38 18.37
C LYS A 154 16.97 -32.32 17.97
N LEU A 155 16.98 -32.82 16.72
CA LEU A 155 18.05 -33.66 16.19
C LEU A 155 19.36 -32.89 15.97
N ILE A 156 19.31 -31.56 15.79
CA ILE A 156 20.51 -30.73 15.60
C ILE A 156 21.28 -30.47 16.91
N PHE A 157 20.67 -30.65 18.09
CA PHE A 157 21.31 -30.39 19.40
C PHE A 157 21.50 -31.67 20.25
N GLY A 158 21.41 -32.86 19.64
CA GLY A 158 21.29 -34.14 20.34
C GLY A 158 22.51 -35.08 20.34
N GLU A 159 23.69 -34.65 19.89
CA GLU A 159 24.92 -35.46 19.97
C GLU A 159 26.07 -34.59 20.47
N ASN A 160 26.28 -34.58 21.80
CA ASN A 160 27.56 -34.36 22.48
C ASN A 160 27.33 -34.53 23.98
N GLY A 161 27.47 -35.76 24.45
CA GLY A 161 27.26 -36.10 25.85
C GLY A 161 27.62 -37.55 26.17
N ASN A 162 28.89 -37.91 25.99
CA ASN A 162 29.63 -38.75 26.94
C ASN A 162 31.13 -38.59 26.71
#